data_AF-A0A967WCQ1-F1
#
_entry.id   AF-A0A967WCQ1-F1
#
_cell.length_a   1.000
_cell.length_b   1.000
_cell.length_c   1.000
_cell.angle_alpha   90.00
_cell.angle_beta   90.00
_cell.angle_gamma   90.00
#
_symmetry.space_group_name_H-M   'P 1'
#
loop_
_entity.id
_entity.type
_entity.pdbx_description
1 polymer ?
#
loop_
_entity_poly.entity_id
_entity_poly.type
_entity_poly.pdbx_seq_one_letter_code
_entity_poly.pdbx_strand_id
1 'polypeptide(L)'
;DLFAAATAGLSPPQCVVCVPLVSGETSVGALVLENRRGVSGFVHADLPSLQALADLIAFSIESARLREELQVTRALEEANRLKAELISMLAHEMRTPLTSIKGYSTALLMEEATFSPETQREFLHIVDEECDVLQDLIH
;
A
#
# COMPACT_ATOMS: atom_id res chain seq x y z
N ASP A 1 22.21 -7.24 -29.67
CA ASP A 1 22.87 -7.59 -28.41
C ASP A 1 22.97 -6.32 -27.56
N LEU A 2 22.30 -6.30 -26.40
CA LEU A 2 22.20 -5.14 -25.50
C LEU A 2 23.56 -4.74 -24.93
N PHE A 3 24.43 -5.72 -24.69
CA PHE A 3 25.78 -5.48 -24.20
C PHE A 3 26.64 -4.79 -25.25
N ALA A 4 26.59 -5.27 -26.50
CA ALA A 4 27.29 -4.65 -27.62
C ALA A 4 26.82 -3.21 -27.90
N ALA A 5 25.52 -2.94 -27.73
CA ALA A 5 24.96 -1.59 -27.85
C ALA A 5 25.43 -0.67 -26.70
N ALA A 6 25.45 -1.18 -25.47
CA ALA A 6 25.88 -0.43 -24.28
C ALA A 6 27.38 -0.15 -24.23
N THR A 7 28.20 -0.96 -24.93
CA THR A 7 29.66 -0.86 -24.92
C THR A 7 30.25 -0.30 -26.22
N ALA A 8 29.40 0.13 -27.15
CA ALA A 8 29.81 0.71 -28.43
C ALA A 8 30.77 1.90 -28.24
N GLY A 9 31.93 1.86 -28.89
CA GLY A 9 32.95 2.92 -28.83
C GLY A 9 33.95 2.81 -27.68
N LEU A 10 33.81 1.82 -26.80
CA LEU A 10 34.80 1.56 -25.75
C LEU A 10 35.77 0.44 -26.14
N SER A 11 37.05 0.60 -25.81
CA SER A 11 38.06 -0.46 -25.95
C SER A 11 37.70 -1.67 -25.09
N PRO A 12 37.98 -2.92 -25.52
CA PRO A 12 37.70 -4.11 -24.73
C PRO A 12 38.41 -4.04 -23.37
N PRO A 13 37.78 -4.55 -22.29
CA PRO A 13 38.41 -4.59 -20.98
C PRO A 13 39.67 -5.46 -21.01
N GLN A 14 40.73 -4.99 -20.36
CA GLN A 14 41.99 -5.72 -20.23
C GLN A 14 41.93 -6.74 -19.10
N CYS A 15 41.13 -6.45 -18.06
CA CYS A 15 40.74 -7.43 -17.05
C CYS A 15 39.37 -7.10 -16.47
N VAL A 16 38.72 -8.15 -15.95
CA VAL A 16 37.40 -8.07 -15.33
C VAL A 16 37.43 -8.92 -14.06
N VAL A 17 36.88 -8.39 -12.97
CA VAL A 17 36.57 -9.17 -11.78
C VAL A 17 35.08 -9.07 -11.51
N CYS A 18 34.48 -10.19 -11.13
CA CYS A 18 33.08 -10.30 -10.79
C CYS A 18 33.00 -10.88 -9.38
N VAL A 19 32.35 -10.14 -8.47
CA VAL A 19 32.09 -10.61 -7.10
C VAL A 19 30.58 -10.62 -6.87
N PRO A 20 30.04 -11.67 -6.24
CA PRO A 20 28.61 -11.78 -6.03
C PRO A 20 28.14 -10.80 -4.95
N LEU A 21 26.99 -10.18 -5.16
CA LEU A 21 26.28 -9.40 -4.16
C LEU A 21 25.38 -10.36 -3.39
N VAL A 22 25.83 -10.82 -2.23
CA VAL A 22 25.09 -11.78 -1.39
C VAL A 22 24.68 -11.12 -0.08
N SER A 23 23.41 -11.26 0.27
CA SER A 23 22.88 -10.89 1.58
C SER A 23 22.32 -12.15 2.24
N GLY A 24 23.04 -12.68 3.23
CA GLY A 24 22.70 -13.97 3.85
C GLY A 24 22.85 -15.13 2.88
N GLU A 25 21.75 -15.83 2.59
CA GLU A 25 21.71 -16.95 1.63
C GLU A 25 21.26 -16.53 0.21
N THR A 26 20.89 -15.25 0.03
CA THR A 26 20.29 -14.76 -1.22
C THR A 26 21.30 -13.95 -2.03
N SER A 27 21.50 -14.33 -3.30
CA SER A 27 22.21 -13.50 -4.27
C SER A 27 21.27 -12.43 -4.82
N VAL A 28 21.58 -11.16 -4.56
CA VAL A 28 20.82 -10.01 -5.07
C VAL A 28 21.40 -9.47 -6.39
N GLY A 29 22.58 -9.95 -6.79
CA GLY A 29 23.22 -9.57 -8.05
C GLY A 29 24.72 -9.86 -8.09
N ALA A 30 25.44 -9.12 -8.92
CA ALA A 30 26.89 -9.19 -9.04
C ALA A 30 27.49 -7.79 -9.26
N LEU A 31 28.63 -7.53 -8.63
CA LEU A 31 29.45 -6.35 -8.88
C LEU A 31 30.54 -6.75 -9.89
N VAL A 32 30.49 -6.12 -11.06
CA VAL A 32 31.48 -6.30 -12.13
C VAL A 32 32.35 -5.06 -12.19
N LEU A 33 33.66 -5.26 -12.05
CA LEU A 33 34.65 -4.20 -12.23
C LEU A 33 35.51 -4.52 -13.44
N GLU A 34 35.62 -3.53 -14.33
CA GLU A 34 36.37 -3.64 -15.56
C GLU A 34 37.54 -2.64 -15.55
N ASN A 35 38.74 -3.11 -15.83
CA ASN A 35 39.89 -2.24 -16.07
C ASN A 35 40.17 -2.15 -17.57
N ARG A 36 40.21 -0.92 -18.10
CA ARG A 36 40.46 -0.61 -19.51
C ARG A 36 41.73 0.23 -19.73
N ARG A 37 42.49 0.58 -18.67
CA ARG A 37 43.55 1.62 -18.72
C ARG A 37 44.92 1.22 -18.13
N GLY A 38 45.24 -0.06 -17.97
CA GLY A 38 46.57 -0.46 -17.48
C GLY A 38 46.82 -1.96 -17.38
N VAL A 39 48.10 -2.35 -17.46
CA VAL A 39 48.58 -3.76 -17.42
C VAL A 39 48.56 -4.34 -15.99
N SER A 40 48.46 -3.49 -14.96
CA SER A 40 48.25 -3.93 -13.57
C SER A 40 46.76 -4.22 -13.37
N GLY A 41 46.40 -5.50 -13.47
CA GLY A 41 45.03 -5.99 -13.25
C GLY A 41 44.68 -6.22 -11.78
N PHE A 42 43.49 -6.79 -11.56
CA PHE A 42 43.08 -7.31 -10.26
C PHE A 42 43.96 -8.49 -9.84
N VAL A 43 44.41 -8.49 -8.59
CA VAL A 43 45.13 -9.62 -7.98
C VAL A 43 44.25 -10.34 -6.97
N HIS A 44 44.60 -11.58 -6.63
CA HIS A 44 43.83 -12.37 -5.65
C HIS A 44 43.72 -11.68 -4.28
N ALA A 45 44.69 -10.84 -3.93
CA ALA A 45 44.68 -10.05 -2.69
C ALA A 45 43.60 -8.96 -2.68
N ASP A 46 43.03 -8.58 -3.83
CA ASP A 46 41.94 -7.59 -3.92
C ASP A 46 40.58 -8.21 -3.59
N LEU A 47 40.42 -9.54 -3.78
CA LEU A 47 39.14 -10.23 -3.61
C LEU A 47 38.51 -10.03 -2.23
N PRO A 48 39.24 -10.10 -1.10
CA PRO A 48 38.64 -9.86 0.21
C PRO A 48 38.06 -8.45 0.36
N SER A 49 38.75 -7.42 -0.14
CA SER A 49 38.26 -6.04 -0.10
C SER A 49 37.08 -5.82 -1.04
N LEU A 50 37.11 -6.42 -2.23
CA LEU A 50 36.00 -6.39 -3.17
C LEU A 50 34.78 -7.13 -2.65
N GLN A 51 34.96 -8.27 -1.98
CA GLN A 51 33.88 -9.01 -1.33
C GLN A 51 33.28 -8.19 -0.19
N ALA A 52 34.09 -7.54 0.66
CA ALA A 52 33.57 -6.69 1.72
C ALA A 52 32.73 -5.51 1.18
N LEU A 53 33.14 -4.92 0.05
CA LEU A 53 32.33 -3.90 -0.63
C LEU A 53 31.05 -4.50 -1.23
N ALA A 54 31.14 -5.67 -1.84
CA ALA A 54 30.00 -6.39 -2.40
C ALA A 54 28.96 -6.72 -1.32
N ASP A 55 29.40 -7.17 -0.14
CA ASP A 55 28.55 -7.48 1.00
C ASP A 55 27.83 -6.22 1.51
N LEU A 56 28.53 -5.08 1.59
CA LEU A 56 27.93 -3.80 1.99
C LEU A 56 26.88 -3.31 0.98
N ILE A 57 27.17 -3.45 -0.32
CA ILE A 57 26.24 -3.09 -1.39
C ILE A 57 25.01 -4.00 -1.34
N ALA A 58 25.21 -5.31 -1.21
CA ALA A 58 24.15 -6.30 -1.13
C ALA A 58 23.22 -6.02 0.06
N PHE A 59 23.81 -5.78 1.24
CA PHE A 59 23.07 -5.41 2.44
C PHE A 59 22.27 -4.12 2.25
N SER A 60 22.86 -3.10 1.62
CA SER A 60 22.20 -1.82 1.40
C SER A 60 21.01 -1.93 0.44
N ILE A 61 21.14 -2.72 -0.63
CA ILE A 61 20.05 -3.00 -1.58
C ILE A 61 18.90 -3.71 -0.85
N GLU A 62 19.19 -4.76 -0.10
CA GLU A 62 18.17 -5.53 0.62
C GLU A 62 17.48 -4.68 1.69
N SER A 63 18.25 -3.85 2.42
CA SER A 63 17.69 -2.94 3.42
C SER A 63 16.78 -1.88 2.79
N ALA A 64 17.14 -1.34 1.63
CA ALA A 64 16.29 -0.39 0.91
C ALA A 64 14.98 -1.05 0.46
N ARG A 65 15.06 -2.25 -0.12
CA ARG A 65 13.89 -3.03 -0.54
C ARG A 65 12.95 -3.33 0.63
N LEU A 66 13.49 -3.83 1.74
CA LEU A 66 12.67 -4.15 2.92
C LEU A 66 11.98 -2.90 3.51
N ARG A 67 12.65 -1.74 3.48
CA ARG A 67 12.05 -0.47 3.92
C ARG A 67 10.90 -0.04 3.01
N GLU A 68 11.03 -0.21 1.70
CA GLU A 68 9.97 0.08 0.74
C GLU A 68 8.76 -0.83 0.95
N GLU A 69 8.98 -2.14 1.11
CA GLU A 69 7.92 -3.12 1.41
C GLU A 69 7.19 -2.77 2.72
N LEU A 70 7.93 -2.36 3.76
CA LEU A 70 7.35 -1.90 5.02
C LEU A 70 6.54 -0.60 4.86
N GLN A 71 7.02 0.34 4.05
CA GLN A 71 6.28 1.59 3.78
C GLN A 71 4.96 1.32 3.07
N VAL A 72 4.97 0.45 2.05
CA VAL A 72 3.74 0.04 1.34
C VAL A 72 2.76 -0.62 2.30
N THR A 73 3.25 -1.54 3.15
CA THR A 73 2.42 -2.24 4.13
C THR A 73 1.77 -1.25 5.11
N ARG A 74 2.54 -0.32 5.67
CA ARG A 74 2.03 0.71 6.59
C ARG A 74 1.01 1.63 5.94
N ALA A 75 1.26 2.04 4.69
CA ALA A 75 0.31 2.88 3.95
C ALA A 75 -1.02 2.15 3.74
N LEU A 76 -0.98 0.85 3.45
CA LEU A 76 -2.18 0.03 3.30
C LEU A 76 -2.92 -0.16 4.64
N GLU A 77 -2.20 -0.41 5.74
CA GLU A 77 -2.79 -0.50 7.08
C GLU A 77 -3.48 0.81 7.48
N GLU A 78 -2.83 1.94 7.22
CA GLU A 78 -3.41 3.27 7.49
C GLU A 78 -4.67 3.51 6.65
N ALA A 79 -4.62 3.21 5.35
CA ALA A 79 -5.79 3.33 4.48
C ALA A 79 -6.95 2.44 4.95
N ASN A 80 -6.65 1.21 5.38
CA ASN A 80 -7.65 0.30 5.95
C ASN A 80 -8.21 0.83 7.27
N ARG A 81 -7.38 1.42 8.14
CA ARG A 81 -7.84 2.03 9.40
C ARG A 81 -8.79 3.19 9.12
N LEU A 82 -8.40 4.12 8.26
CA LEU A 82 -9.24 5.27 7.86
C LEU A 82 -10.55 4.82 7.22
N LYS A 83 -10.51 3.78 6.37
CA LYS A 83 -11.72 3.18 5.80
C LYS A 83 -12.63 2.60 6.88
N ALA A 84 -12.08 1.89 7.87
CA ALA A 84 -12.86 1.32 8.97
C ALA A 84 -13.47 2.42 9.85
N GLU A 85 -12.72 3.48 10.14
CA GLU A 85 -13.21 4.67 10.87
C GLU A 85 -14.37 5.33 10.11
N LEU A 86 -14.22 5.56 8.80
CA LEU A 86 -15.28 6.11 7.95
C LEU A 86 -16.55 5.26 7.98
N ILE A 87 -16.42 3.94 7.75
CA ILE A 87 -17.56 3.02 7.79
C ILE A 87 -18.23 3.06 9.17
N SER A 88 -17.45 3.11 10.25
CA SER A 88 -17.99 3.20 11.60
C SER A 88 -18.75 4.51 11.84
N MET A 89 -18.24 5.64 11.36
CA MET A 89 -18.91 6.94 11.47
C MET A 89 -20.23 6.93 10.70
N LEU A 90 -20.22 6.50 9.44
CA LEU A 90 -21.42 6.37 8.63
C LEU A 90 -22.46 5.45 9.31
N ALA A 91 -22.04 4.31 9.85
CA ALA A 91 -22.94 3.40 10.56
C ALA A 91 -23.57 4.03 11.82
N HIS A 92 -22.85 4.91 12.52
CA HIS A 92 -23.39 5.65 13.66
C HIS A 92 -24.39 6.71 13.20
N GLU A 93 -24.06 7.48 12.17
CA GLU A 93 -24.93 8.52 11.63
C GLU A 93 -26.21 7.94 11.03
N MET A 94 -26.13 6.80 10.34
CA MET A 94 -27.30 6.09 9.81
C MET A 94 -28.18 5.47 10.91
N ARG A 95 -27.65 5.21 12.11
CA ARG A 95 -28.42 4.57 13.18
C ARG A 95 -29.58 5.44 13.65
N THR A 96 -29.36 6.76 13.73
CA THR A 96 -30.36 7.74 14.15
C THR A 96 -31.59 7.74 13.22
N PRO A 97 -31.46 8.04 11.90
CA PRO A 97 -32.59 8.02 10.97
C PRO A 97 -33.25 6.65 10.89
N LEU A 98 -32.47 5.55 10.89
CA LEU A 98 -33.05 4.19 10.92
C LEU A 98 -33.89 3.93 12.18
N THR A 99 -33.48 4.49 13.33
CA THR A 99 -34.25 4.37 14.58
C THR A 99 -35.56 5.15 14.48
N SER A 100 -35.55 6.37 13.94
CA SER A 100 -36.76 7.16 13.65
C SER A 100 -37.71 6.42 12.71
N ILE A 101 -37.20 6.01 11.53
CA ILE A 101 -37.98 5.28 10.51
C ILE A 101 -38.62 4.04 11.12
N LYS A 102 -37.84 3.24 11.86
CA LYS A 102 -38.34 2.02 12.50
C LYS A 102 -39.39 2.34 13.57
N GLY A 103 -39.16 3.37 14.38
CA GLY A 103 -40.07 3.79 15.45
C GLY A 103 -41.45 4.20 14.91
N TYR A 104 -41.49 5.16 13.99
CA TYR A 104 -42.74 5.67 13.40
C TYR A 104 -43.45 4.61 12.56
N SER A 105 -42.72 3.84 11.76
CA SER A 105 -43.32 2.73 10.99
C SER A 105 -43.91 1.67 11.92
N THR A 106 -43.25 1.35 13.03
CA THR A 106 -43.77 0.38 14.01
C THR A 106 -45.02 0.92 14.69
N ALA A 107 -45.05 2.20 15.05
CA ALA A 107 -46.23 2.83 15.63
C ALA A 107 -47.43 2.77 14.68
N LEU A 108 -47.24 3.10 13.40
CA LEU A 108 -48.30 3.02 12.38
C LEU A 108 -48.85 1.61 12.13
N LEU A 109 -48.05 0.57 12.41
CA LEU A 109 -48.44 -0.83 12.24
C LEU A 109 -49.09 -1.46 13.49
N MET A 110 -49.11 -0.77 14.64
CA MET A 110 -49.73 -1.29 15.86
C MET A 110 -51.26 -1.27 15.75
N GLU A 111 -51.88 -2.45 15.83
CA GLU A 111 -53.35 -2.61 15.70
C GLU A 111 -54.12 -1.91 16.84
N GLU A 112 -53.55 -1.84 18.04
CA GLU A 112 -54.21 -1.18 19.19
C GLU A 112 -54.09 0.35 19.17
N ALA A 113 -53.26 0.92 18.29
CA ALA A 113 -52.98 2.35 18.26
C ALA A 113 -53.94 3.08 17.30
N THR A 114 -54.77 3.98 17.85
CA THR A 114 -55.68 4.81 17.04
C THR A 114 -55.10 6.21 16.87
N PHE A 115 -54.56 6.51 15.69
CA PHE A 115 -54.04 7.82 15.33
C PHE A 115 -55.05 8.59 14.46
N SER A 116 -55.07 9.91 14.57
CA SER A 116 -55.81 10.74 13.61
C SER A 116 -55.14 10.67 12.23
N PRO A 117 -55.88 10.93 11.13
CA PRO A 117 -55.30 11.04 9.80
C PRO A 117 -54.16 12.07 9.72
N GLU A 118 -54.22 13.13 10.53
CA GLU A 118 -53.19 14.17 10.63
C GLU A 118 -51.89 13.60 11.22
N THR A 119 -51.98 12.89 12.35
CA THR A 119 -50.81 12.26 13.00
C THR A 119 -50.21 11.16 12.13
N GLN A 120 -51.04 10.39 11.40
CA GLN A 120 -50.52 9.40 10.44
C GLN A 120 -49.69 10.05 9.32
N ARG A 121 -50.17 11.18 8.77
CA ARG A 121 -49.40 11.93 7.75
C ARG A 121 -48.11 12.49 8.31
N GLU A 122 -48.11 13.00 9.54
CA GLU A 122 -46.91 13.50 10.21
C GLU A 122 -45.85 12.40 10.36
N PHE A 123 -46.25 11.21 10.84
CA PHE A 123 -45.33 10.08 10.96
C PHE A 123 -44.76 9.63 9.62
N LEU A 124 -45.57 9.60 8.56
CA LEU A 124 -45.11 9.28 7.21
C LEU A 124 -44.15 10.35 6.67
N HIS A 125 -44.37 11.63 6.98
CA HIS A 125 -43.46 12.70 6.60
C HIS A 125 -42.11 12.56 7.28
N ILE A 126 -42.07 12.23 8.57
CA ILE A 126 -40.80 12.00 9.29
C ILE A 126 -40.07 10.79 8.69
N VAL A 127 -40.78 9.72 8.34
CA VAL A 127 -40.16 8.57 7.66
C VAL A 127 -39.53 8.97 6.32
N ASP A 128 -40.20 9.81 5.55
CA ASP A 128 -39.73 10.32 4.24
C ASP A 128 -38.48 11.20 4.41
N GLU A 129 -38.51 12.16 5.32
CA GLU A 129 -37.36 13.04 5.63
C GLU A 129 -36.14 12.24 6.09
N GLU A 130 -36.31 11.24 6.94
CA GLU A 130 -35.19 10.41 7.42
C GLU A 130 -34.63 9.50 6.32
N CYS A 131 -35.44 9.14 5.31
CA CYS A 131 -34.96 8.46 4.11
C CYS A 131 -34.10 9.39 3.25
N ASP A 132 -34.50 10.65 3.09
CA ASP A 132 -33.70 11.67 2.40
C ASP A 132 -32.35 11.90 3.10
N VAL A 133 -32.35 12.01 4.43
CA VAL A 133 -31.11 12.10 5.23
C VAL A 133 -30.18 10.93 4.96
N LEU A 134 -30.70 9.70 4.95
CA LEU A 134 -29.92 8.50 4.62
C LEU A 134 -29.38 8.51 3.18
N GLN A 135 -30.13 9.08 2.24
CA GLN A 135 -29.71 9.17 0.85
C GLN A 135 -28.58 10.18 0.65
N ASP A 136 -28.64 11.30 1.37
CA ASP A 136 -27.58 12.33 1.40
C ASP A 136 -26.30 11.84 2.08
N LEU A 137 -26.39 10.89 3.02
CA LEU A 137 -25.23 10.25 3.67
C LEU A 137 -24.43 9.34 2.74
N ILE A 138 -25.02 8.87 1.64
CA ILE A 138 -24.42 7.90 0.71
C ILE A 138 -23.83 8.60 -0.53
N HIS A 139 -24.27 9.82 -0.84
CA HIS A 139 -23.89 10.58 -2.03
C HIS A 139 -22.80 11.63 -1.79
#